data_AF-A0A1Y2AVS9-F1
#
_entry.id   AF-A0A1Y2AVS9-F1
#
_cell.length_a   1.000
_cell.length_b   1.000
_cell.length_c   1.000
_cell.angle_alpha   90.00
_cell.angle_beta   90.00
_cell.angle_gamma   90.00
#
_symmetry.space_group_name_H-M   'P 1'
#
loop_
_entity.id
_entity.type
_entity.pdbx_description
1 polymer ?
#
loop_
_entity_poly.entity_id
_entity_poly.type
_entity_poly.pdbx_seq_one_letter_code
_entity_poly.pdbx_strand_id
1 'polypeptide(L)'
;MKFFNLISLLSTITIPFVAANKSEINLPSTVNFENGNGFALMITRPEYIYDDNNNIIGAVNGDFELENCKYNFENKKIICDFQDKIKHQLILDVKIKNDCEINMNTTFKTADLYAPSFDSKKLNKTHFVAYYEREKDKIVNFSIEAKKFVFLTNENCKFIVNIKHATIRKAK
;
A
#
# COMPACT_ATOMS: atom_id res chain seq x y z
N MET A 1 -22.39 32.39 -60.35
CA MET A 1 -21.46 31.63 -59.49
C MET A 1 -22.02 31.64 -58.08
N LYS A 2 -22.37 30.47 -57.52
CA LYS A 2 -22.91 30.35 -56.15
C LYS A 2 -21.74 30.08 -55.20
N PHE A 3 -21.53 30.96 -54.22
CA PHE A 3 -20.54 30.76 -53.16
C PHE A 3 -21.14 29.86 -52.07
N PHE A 4 -20.51 28.71 -51.83
CA PHE A 4 -20.75 27.89 -50.65
C PHE A 4 -19.93 28.46 -49.48
N ASN A 5 -20.61 28.95 -48.45
CA ASN A 5 -19.97 29.25 -47.16
C ASN A 5 -19.92 27.96 -46.32
N LEU A 6 -18.72 27.42 -46.16
CA LEU A 6 -18.43 26.27 -45.32
C LEU A 6 -18.19 26.77 -43.89
N ILE A 7 -19.17 26.62 -43.01
CA ILE A 7 -19.03 26.92 -41.58
C ILE A 7 -18.27 25.76 -40.93
N SER A 8 -17.02 26.02 -40.54
CA SER A 8 -16.19 25.10 -39.75
C SER A 8 -16.67 25.11 -38.29
N LEU A 9 -17.40 24.07 -37.88
CA LEU A 9 -17.70 23.77 -36.48
C LEU A 9 -16.39 23.30 -35.80
N LEU A 10 -15.66 24.21 -35.15
CA LEU A 10 -14.62 23.81 -34.20
C LEU A 10 -15.30 23.22 -32.96
N SER A 11 -15.35 21.89 -32.89
CA SER A 11 -15.65 21.16 -31.67
C SER A 11 -14.40 21.21 -30.78
N THR A 12 -14.45 22.05 -29.74
CA THR A 12 -13.46 22.02 -28.67
C THR A 12 -13.60 20.71 -27.90
N ILE A 13 -12.70 19.78 -28.17
CA ILE A 13 -12.56 18.56 -27.39
C ILE A 13 -12.06 18.97 -26.00
N THR A 14 -12.98 19.04 -25.03
CA THR A 14 -12.64 19.14 -23.62
C THR A 14 -12.13 17.79 -23.16
N ILE A 15 -10.80 17.63 -23.11
CA ILE A 15 -10.18 16.49 -22.43
C ILE A 15 -10.40 16.72 -20.93
N PRO A 16 -11.13 15.84 -20.21
CA PRO A 16 -11.24 15.97 -18.77
C PRO A 16 -9.85 15.72 -18.17
N PHE A 17 -9.25 16.77 -17.62
CA PHE A 17 -8.11 16.64 -16.73
C PHE A 17 -8.57 15.79 -15.53
N VAL A 18 -8.11 14.54 -15.48
CA VAL A 18 -8.18 13.73 -14.26
C VAL A 18 -7.26 14.42 -13.27
N ALA A 19 -7.83 15.23 -12.38
CA ALA A 19 -7.08 15.88 -11.32
C ALA A 19 -6.40 14.79 -10.49
N ALA A 20 -5.07 14.70 -10.59
CA ALA A 20 -4.28 13.92 -9.65
C ALA A 20 -4.63 14.41 -8.24
N ASN A 21 -4.99 13.49 -7.34
CA ASN A 21 -5.23 13.82 -5.94
C ASN A 21 -3.96 14.46 -5.39
N LYS A 22 -3.99 15.78 -5.21
CA LYS A 22 -2.80 16.60 -4.90
C LYS A 22 -2.14 16.24 -3.56
N SER A 23 -2.80 15.43 -2.72
CA SER A 23 -2.31 15.03 -1.40
C SER A 23 -1.71 13.63 -1.30
N GLU A 24 -1.53 12.92 -2.43
CA GLU A 24 -0.99 11.57 -2.47
C GLU A 24 0.48 11.54 -2.93
N ILE A 25 1.32 10.79 -2.20
CA ILE A 25 2.71 10.51 -2.54
C ILE A 25 2.87 9.00 -2.70
N ASN A 26 3.41 8.55 -3.83
CA ASN A 26 3.69 7.13 -4.04
C ASN A 26 4.76 6.65 -3.05
N LEU A 27 4.54 5.48 -2.46
CA LEU A 27 5.58 4.77 -1.75
C LEU A 27 6.59 4.18 -2.78
N PRO A 28 7.84 3.94 -2.37
CA PRO A 28 8.74 3.08 -3.13
C PRO A 28 8.08 1.69 -3.29
N SER A 29 8.27 1.06 -4.46
CA SER A 29 7.70 -0.27 -4.76
C SER A 29 8.26 -1.39 -3.87
N THR A 30 9.38 -1.13 -3.21
CA THR A 30 10.12 -2.07 -2.37
C THR A 30 10.61 -1.38 -1.09
N VAL A 31 10.73 -2.16 -0.03
CA VAL A 31 11.19 -1.74 1.30
C VAL A 31 12.47 -2.46 1.72
N ASN A 32 13.10 -1.95 2.78
CA ASN A 32 14.30 -2.51 3.39
C ASN A 32 15.46 -2.61 2.40
N PHE A 33 15.68 -1.53 1.64
CA PHE A 33 16.77 -1.46 0.67
C PHE A 33 18.13 -1.55 1.38
N GLU A 34 18.83 -2.67 1.19
CA GLU A 34 20.19 -2.89 1.66
C GLU A 34 21.04 -3.38 0.50
N ASN A 35 22.17 -2.70 0.25
CA ASN A 35 23.12 -3.03 -0.83
C ASN A 35 22.48 -3.13 -2.24
N GLY A 36 21.48 -2.29 -2.51
CA GLY A 36 20.79 -2.24 -3.81
C GLY A 36 19.65 -3.25 -3.99
N ASN A 37 19.41 -4.11 -3.00
CA ASN A 37 18.31 -5.07 -3.01
C ASN A 37 17.22 -4.65 -2.02
N GLY A 38 15.96 -4.69 -2.45
CA GLY A 38 14.79 -4.42 -1.63
C GLY A 38 13.75 -5.54 -1.76
N PHE A 39 12.79 -5.57 -0.84
CA PHE A 39 11.70 -6.55 -0.83
C PHE A 39 10.39 -5.86 -1.19
N ALA A 40 9.55 -6.51 -1.99
CA ALA A 40 8.19 -6.00 -2.21
C ALA A 40 7.41 -6.02 -0.88
N LEU A 41 6.49 -5.07 -0.72
CA LEU A 41 5.58 -5.07 0.41
C LEU A 41 4.57 -6.19 0.23
N MET A 42 4.37 -7.02 1.26
CA MET A 42 3.52 -8.19 1.18
C MET A 42 2.38 -8.15 2.18
N ILE A 43 1.25 -8.73 1.78
CA ILE A 43 0.21 -9.19 2.69
C ILE A 43 0.06 -10.70 2.55
N THR A 44 -0.07 -11.40 3.66
CA THR A 44 -0.06 -12.87 3.67
C THR A 44 -1.43 -13.43 4.01
N ARG A 45 -1.85 -14.45 3.28
CA ARG A 45 -2.96 -15.33 3.64
C ARG A 45 -2.42 -16.74 3.85
N PRO A 46 -2.51 -17.33 5.05
CA PRO A 46 -2.10 -18.71 5.25
C PRO A 46 -3.01 -19.64 4.44
N GLU A 47 -2.40 -20.61 3.76
CA GLU A 47 -3.10 -21.71 3.10
C GLU A 47 -2.89 -22.98 3.91
N TYR A 48 -3.98 -23.48 4.47
CA TYR A 48 -3.96 -24.66 5.35
C TYR A 48 -3.98 -25.95 4.53
N ILE A 49 -3.14 -26.89 4.93
CA ILE A 49 -3.08 -28.26 4.39
C ILE A 49 -3.88 -29.16 5.33
N TYR A 50 -4.78 -29.95 4.77
CA TYR A 50 -5.67 -30.83 5.52
C TYR A 50 -5.31 -32.31 5.27
N ASP A 51 -5.46 -33.15 6.30
CA ASP A 51 -5.41 -34.61 6.15
C ASP A 51 -6.76 -35.18 5.63
N ASP A 52 -6.82 -36.50 5.43
CA ASP A 52 -8.02 -37.21 4.97
C ASP A 52 -9.20 -37.12 5.97
N ASN A 53 -8.92 -36.75 7.23
CA ASN A 53 -9.92 -36.54 8.28
C ASN A 53 -10.32 -35.07 8.43
N ASN A 54 -9.87 -34.19 7.52
CA ASN A 54 -10.13 -32.76 7.52
C ASN A 54 -9.51 -32.00 8.72
N ASN A 55 -8.43 -32.53 9.31
CA ASN A 55 -7.61 -31.82 10.31
C ASN A 55 -6.53 -30.99 9.63
N ILE A 56 -6.23 -29.81 10.16
CA ILE A 56 -5.10 -28.99 9.71
C ILE A 56 -3.79 -29.67 10.12
N ILE A 57 -2.97 -30.07 9.15
CA ILE A 57 -1.65 -30.70 9.35
C ILE A 57 -0.49 -29.78 8.97
N GLY A 58 -0.77 -28.62 8.39
CA GLY A 58 0.24 -27.64 8.04
C GLY A 58 -0.37 -26.35 7.49
N ALA A 59 0.48 -25.35 7.31
CA ALA A 59 0.14 -24.12 6.63
C ALA A 59 1.32 -23.66 5.76
N VAL A 60 1.03 -23.07 4.61
CA VAL A 60 2.01 -22.37 3.77
C VAL A 60 1.59 -20.91 3.63
N ASN A 61 2.57 -20.02 3.46
CA ASN A 61 2.28 -18.60 3.27
C ASN A 61 1.85 -18.36 1.82
N GLY A 62 0.60 -17.92 1.63
CA GLY A 62 0.13 -17.32 0.38
C GLY A 62 0.40 -15.82 0.41
N ASP A 63 1.55 -15.41 -0.10
CA ASP A 63 1.97 -14.01 -0.11
C ASP A 63 1.46 -13.26 -1.34
N PHE A 64 0.93 -12.07 -1.14
CA PHE A 64 0.44 -11.18 -2.19
C PHE A 64 1.17 -9.85 -2.11
N GLU A 65 1.75 -9.43 -3.23
CA GLU A 65 2.39 -8.13 -3.36
C GLU A 65 1.35 -7.01 -3.23
N LEU A 66 1.71 -5.99 -2.45
CA LEU A 66 0.98 -4.75 -2.35
C LEU A 66 1.42 -3.82 -3.47
N GLU A 67 0.46 -3.39 -4.28
CA GLU A 67 0.65 -2.52 -5.43
C GLU A 67 0.06 -1.13 -5.18
N ASN A 68 0.48 -0.16 -6.00
CA ASN A 68 -0.10 1.20 -6.01
C ASN A 68 -0.17 1.84 -4.61
N CYS A 69 0.82 1.55 -3.75
CA CYS A 69 0.88 2.05 -2.40
C CYS A 69 1.09 3.57 -2.38
N LYS A 70 0.20 4.29 -1.72
CA LYS A 70 0.23 5.76 -1.62
C LYS A 70 0.02 6.25 -0.20
N TYR A 71 0.82 7.21 0.21
CA TYR A 71 0.63 7.98 1.43
C TYR A 71 -0.17 9.24 1.13
N ASN A 72 -1.30 9.43 1.81
CA ASN A 72 -2.04 10.68 1.81
C ASN A 72 -1.67 11.50 3.05
N PHE A 73 -1.01 12.65 2.86
CA PHE A 73 -0.48 13.45 3.98
C PHE A 73 -1.54 14.30 4.69
N GLU A 74 -2.66 14.62 4.03
CA GLU A 74 -3.79 15.32 4.66
C GLU A 74 -4.54 14.39 5.63
N ASN A 75 -4.89 13.20 5.14
CA ASN A 75 -5.69 12.22 5.88
C ASN A 75 -4.85 11.27 6.74
N LYS A 76 -3.52 11.32 6.59
CA LYS A 76 -2.56 10.47 7.31
C LYS A 76 -2.88 8.98 7.15
N LYS A 77 -3.05 8.56 5.89
CA LYS A 77 -3.33 7.17 5.52
C LYS A 77 -2.33 6.66 4.50
N ILE A 78 -1.98 5.37 4.59
CA ILE A 78 -1.35 4.64 3.49
C ILE A 78 -2.41 3.72 2.91
N ILE A 79 -2.58 3.74 1.59
CA ILE A 79 -3.53 2.89 0.87
C ILE A 79 -2.73 2.10 -0.16
N CYS A 80 -2.86 0.78 -0.15
CA CYS A 80 -2.28 -0.11 -1.13
C CYS A 80 -3.37 -0.99 -1.73
N ASP A 81 -3.26 -1.30 -3.01
CA ASP A 81 -4.07 -2.30 -3.68
C ASP A 81 -3.38 -3.66 -3.58
N PHE A 82 -4.15 -4.75 -3.62
CA PHE A 82 -3.60 -6.08 -3.86
C PHE A 82 -4.63 -6.98 -4.53
N GLN A 83 -4.15 -7.99 -5.23
CA GLN A 83 -4.97 -8.93 -5.99
C GLN A 83 -4.86 -10.33 -5.39
N ASP A 84 -5.94 -10.79 -4.76
CA ASP A 84 -6.17 -12.21 -4.44
C ASP A 84 -7.12 -12.79 -5.52
N LYS A 85 -8.12 -13.61 -5.16
CA LYS A 85 -9.24 -13.97 -6.04
C LYS A 85 -10.01 -12.75 -6.54
N ILE A 86 -10.08 -11.70 -5.73
CA ILE A 86 -10.67 -10.41 -6.09
C ILE A 86 -9.72 -9.28 -5.67
N LYS A 87 -9.92 -8.10 -6.28
CA LYS A 87 -9.15 -6.91 -5.93
C LYS A 87 -9.55 -6.36 -4.57
N HIS A 88 -8.56 -6.06 -3.74
CA HIS A 88 -8.72 -5.49 -2.41
C HIS A 88 -7.89 -4.22 -2.24
N GLN A 89 -8.22 -3.46 -1.19
CA GLN A 89 -7.40 -2.37 -0.70
C GLN A 89 -7.05 -2.60 0.77
N LEU A 90 -5.77 -2.52 1.09
CA LEU A 90 -5.27 -2.37 2.44
C LEU A 90 -5.17 -0.88 2.77
N ILE A 91 -5.79 -0.47 3.87
CA ILE A 91 -5.78 0.91 4.34
C ILE A 91 -5.17 0.95 5.73
N LEU A 92 -4.09 1.70 5.88
CA LEU A 92 -3.36 1.90 7.13
C LEU A 92 -3.57 3.34 7.61
N ASP A 93 -4.18 3.51 8.78
CA ASP A 93 -4.23 4.79 9.46
C ASP A 93 -2.91 4.99 10.23
N VAL A 94 -2.24 6.13 10.02
CA VAL A 94 -0.89 6.35 10.58
C VAL A 94 -0.78 7.56 11.51
N LYS A 95 0.22 7.54 12.39
CA LYS A 95 0.65 8.66 13.23
C LYS A 95 2.05 9.09 12.83
N ILE A 96 2.23 10.38 12.56
CA ILE A 96 3.54 10.99 12.33
C ILE A 96 4.26 11.15 13.67
N LYS A 97 5.58 10.90 13.70
CA LYS A 97 6.40 10.95 14.92
C LYS A 97 7.50 12.00 14.91
N ASN A 98 7.69 12.74 13.82
CA ASN A 98 8.75 13.72 13.69
C ASN A 98 8.34 14.92 12.83
N ASP A 99 9.23 15.90 12.76
CA ASP A 99 8.96 17.24 12.19
C ASP A 99 9.30 17.36 10.70
N CYS A 100 9.40 16.25 9.95
CA CYS A 100 9.54 16.36 8.49
C CYS A 100 8.27 17.01 7.92
N GLU A 101 8.42 18.15 7.25
CA GLU A 101 7.34 18.78 6.51
C GLU A 101 7.08 17.99 5.23
N ILE A 102 5.86 17.48 5.07
CA ILE A 102 5.44 16.71 3.90
C ILE A 102 4.45 17.54 3.10
N ASN A 103 4.73 17.72 1.82
CA ASN A 103 3.91 18.49 0.90
C ASN A 103 3.86 17.82 -0.49
N MET A 104 3.24 18.49 -1.46
CA MET A 104 3.02 17.96 -2.82
C MET A 104 4.31 17.68 -3.59
N ASN A 105 5.43 18.30 -3.21
CA ASN A 105 6.73 18.14 -3.86
C ASN A 105 7.58 17.05 -3.20
N THR A 106 7.11 16.49 -2.07
CA THR A 106 7.83 15.43 -1.37
C THR A 106 7.75 14.12 -2.16
N THR A 107 8.88 13.45 -2.30
CA THR A 107 8.95 12.07 -2.81
C THR A 107 9.71 11.18 -1.82
N PHE A 108 9.39 9.89 -1.79
CA PHE A 108 10.10 8.92 -0.96
C PHE A 108 11.16 8.20 -1.80
N LYS A 109 12.42 8.33 -1.39
CA LYS A 109 13.58 7.66 -2.01
C LYS A 109 13.65 6.19 -1.60
N THR A 110 13.54 5.95 -0.30
CA THR A 110 13.57 4.61 0.29
C THR A 110 12.56 4.51 1.42
N ALA A 111 12.24 3.26 1.77
CA ALA A 111 11.34 2.94 2.85
C ALA A 111 11.89 1.72 3.59
N ASP A 112 11.94 1.79 4.91
CA ASP A 112 12.11 0.61 5.77
C ASP A 112 10.77 0.33 6.47
N LEU A 113 10.42 -0.94 6.60
CA LEU A 113 9.22 -1.39 7.30
C LEU A 113 9.64 -2.24 8.50
N TYR A 114 9.01 -1.99 9.64
CA TYR A 114 9.37 -2.63 10.91
C TYR A 114 8.19 -3.31 11.59
N ALA A 115 8.41 -4.52 12.12
CA ALA A 115 7.48 -5.29 12.94
C ALA A 115 8.17 -5.81 14.22
N PRO A 116 7.42 -6.24 15.24
CA PRO A 116 7.98 -6.84 16.44
C PRO A 116 8.75 -8.10 16.08
N SER A 117 9.90 -8.30 16.73
CA SER A 117 10.60 -9.58 16.70
C SER A 117 9.83 -10.60 17.56
N PHE A 118 9.75 -11.85 17.10
CA PHE A 118 9.14 -12.93 17.90
C PHE A 118 9.80 -13.09 19.28
N ASP A 119 11.12 -12.91 19.35
CA ASP A 119 11.91 -13.20 20.55
C ASP A 119 12.24 -11.96 21.40
N SER A 120 11.83 -10.76 20.97
CA SER A 120 12.15 -9.54 21.70
C SER A 120 11.14 -8.42 21.51
N LYS A 121 11.04 -7.53 22.50
CA LYS A 121 10.27 -6.27 22.38
C LYS A 121 10.86 -5.30 21.35
N LYS A 122 11.93 -5.67 20.63
CA LYS A 122 12.56 -4.82 19.61
C LYS A 122 11.82 -4.96 18.29
N LEU A 123 11.89 -3.90 17.49
CA LEU A 123 11.37 -3.92 16.13
C LEU A 123 12.49 -4.32 15.16
N ASN A 124 12.22 -5.30 14.31
CA ASN A 124 13.11 -5.73 13.23
C ASN A 124 12.51 -5.34 11.86
N LYS A 125 13.37 -5.26 10.85
CA LYS A 125 12.92 -5.05 9.48
C LYS A 125 12.07 -6.23 9.02
N THR A 126 10.96 -5.96 8.36
CA THR A 126 10.06 -6.95 7.76
C THR A 126 9.56 -6.43 6.42
N HIS A 127 9.13 -7.32 5.54
CA HIS A 127 8.40 -6.95 4.33
C HIS A 127 6.91 -7.34 4.41
N PHE A 128 6.50 -8.06 5.46
CA PHE A 128 5.11 -8.42 5.72
C PHE A 128 4.39 -7.30 6.45
N VAL A 129 3.34 -6.77 5.84
CA VAL A 129 2.51 -5.71 6.44
C VAL A 129 1.46 -6.33 7.37
N ALA A 130 0.72 -7.31 6.88
CA ALA A 130 -0.42 -7.89 7.57
C ALA A 130 -0.68 -9.35 7.18
N TYR A 131 -1.50 -10.00 7.99
CA TYR A 131 -2.07 -11.32 7.72
C TYR A 131 -3.59 -11.21 7.64
N TYR A 132 -4.22 -12.01 6.78
CA TYR A 132 -5.68 -12.12 6.75
C TYR A 132 -6.14 -13.54 6.42
N GLU A 133 -7.36 -13.87 6.79
CA GLU A 133 -8.03 -15.11 6.42
C GLU A 133 -9.32 -14.80 5.69
N ARG A 134 -9.70 -15.70 4.78
CA ARG A 134 -10.86 -15.53 3.92
C ARG A 134 -11.68 -16.82 3.89
N GLU A 135 -12.99 -16.68 4.09
CA GLU A 135 -13.97 -17.71 3.80
C GLU A 135 -14.83 -17.27 2.61
N LYS A 136 -14.79 -18.03 1.51
CA LYS A 136 -15.43 -17.62 0.25
C LYS A 136 -15.01 -16.19 -0.10
N ASP A 137 -15.90 -15.25 -0.37
CA ASP A 137 -15.48 -13.89 -0.78
C ASP A 137 -15.37 -12.89 0.37
N LYS A 138 -15.33 -13.37 1.63
CA LYS A 138 -15.32 -12.54 2.83
C LYS A 138 -14.05 -12.74 3.66
N ILE A 139 -13.45 -11.64 4.08
CA ILE A 139 -12.37 -11.64 5.06
C ILE A 139 -12.98 -11.89 6.43
N VAL A 140 -12.51 -12.93 7.11
CA VAL A 140 -13.02 -13.37 8.42
C VAL A 140 -12.05 -13.07 9.56
N ASN A 141 -10.77 -12.97 9.24
CA ASN A 141 -9.72 -12.64 10.21
C ASN A 141 -8.72 -11.67 9.57
N PHE A 142 -8.17 -10.77 10.36
CA PHE A 142 -7.20 -9.77 9.91
C PHE A 142 -6.32 -9.33 11.08
N SER A 143 -5.01 -9.37 10.88
CA SER A 143 -4.01 -8.95 11.86
C SER A 143 -2.92 -8.10 11.20
N ILE A 144 -2.59 -6.97 11.82
CA ILE A 144 -1.53 -6.07 11.37
C ILE A 144 -0.21 -6.42 12.06
N GLU A 145 0.77 -6.82 11.25
CA GLU A 145 2.10 -7.22 11.72
C GLU A 145 3.01 -6.00 11.86
N ALA A 146 3.12 -5.22 10.79
CA ALA A 146 3.91 -4.01 10.74
C ALA A 146 3.45 -2.95 11.76
N LYS A 147 4.41 -2.24 12.35
CA LYS A 147 4.14 -1.15 13.32
C LYS A 147 4.60 0.21 12.84
N LYS A 148 5.60 0.28 11.96
CA LYS A 148 6.22 1.55 11.58
C LYS A 148 6.86 1.48 10.20
N PHE A 149 6.68 2.55 9.43
CA PHE A 149 7.52 2.86 8.28
C PHE A 149 8.51 3.97 8.63
N VAL A 150 9.71 3.88 8.06
CA VAL A 150 10.69 4.95 8.06
C VAL A 150 11.04 5.26 6.60
N PHE A 151 10.60 6.42 6.13
CA PHE A 151 10.85 6.88 4.77
C PHE A 151 12.03 7.84 4.74
N LEU A 152 12.88 7.74 3.72
CA LEU A 152 13.83 8.81 3.39
C LEU A 152 13.23 9.67 2.29
N THR A 153 13.05 10.96 2.54
CA THR A 153 12.49 11.89 1.53
C THR A 153 13.55 12.35 0.53
N ASN A 154 13.13 13.00 -0.56
CA ASN A 154 14.01 13.68 -1.50
C ASN A 154 14.93 14.71 -0.83
N GLU A 155 14.47 15.36 0.23
CA GLU A 155 15.24 16.33 1.04
C GLU A 155 16.13 15.65 2.09
N ASN A 156 16.27 14.33 2.04
CA ASN A 156 17.01 13.51 3.00
C ASN A 156 16.47 13.59 4.44
N CYS A 157 15.19 13.95 4.61
CA CYS A 157 14.49 13.88 5.90
C CYS A 157 14.05 12.44 6.16
N LYS A 158 14.28 11.93 7.37
CA LYS A 158 13.81 10.60 7.78
C LYS A 158 12.38 10.68 8.31
N PHE A 159 11.38 10.63 7.46
CA PHE A 159 9.97 10.71 7.86
C PHE A 159 9.49 9.42 8.53
N ILE A 160 9.02 9.50 9.78
CA ILE A 160 8.64 8.33 10.58
C ILE A 160 7.13 8.30 10.78
N VAL A 161 6.50 7.22 10.35
CA VAL A 161 5.07 6.98 10.57
C VAL A 161 4.82 5.66 11.28
N ASN A 162 4.01 5.71 12.34
CA ASN A 162 3.56 4.54 13.08
C ASN A 162 2.16 4.14 12.60
N ILE A 163 1.95 2.85 12.37
CA ILE A 163 0.63 2.30 12.03
C ILE A 163 -0.20 2.24 13.31
N LYS A 164 -1.38 2.86 13.31
CA LYS A 164 -2.32 2.82 14.43
C LYS A 164 -3.35 1.71 14.25
N HIS A 165 -3.86 1.62 13.04
CA HIS A 165 -4.98 0.78 12.69
C HIS A 165 -4.86 0.42 11.22
N ALA A 166 -5.41 -0.73 10.86
CA ALA A 166 -5.40 -1.21 9.50
C ALA A 166 -6.74 -1.87 9.19
N THR A 167 -7.18 -1.76 7.94
CA THR A 167 -8.40 -2.40 7.45
C THR A 167 -8.18 -2.91 6.04
N ILE A 168 -8.87 -4.00 5.69
CA ILE A 168 -8.99 -4.43 4.31
C ILE A 168 -10.43 -4.23 3.86
N ARG A 169 -10.61 -3.74 2.63
CA ARG A 169 -11.91 -3.71 1.96
C ARG A 169 -11.79 -4.20 0.54
N LYS A 170 -12.91 -4.62 -0.04
CA LYS A 170 -13.01 -4.88 -1.48
C LYS A 170 -12.78 -3.58 -2.25
N ALA A 171 -11.93 -3.61 -3.28
CA ALA A 171 -11.79 -2.47 -4.18
C ALA A 171 -13.06 -2.33 -5.03
N LYS A 172 -13.49 -1.09 -5.28
CA LYS A 172 -14.62 -0.80 -6.16
C LYS A 172 -14.21 -0.87 -7.62
#